data_AF-A0A357CLG1-F1
#
_entry.id   AF-A0A357CLG1-F1
#
_cell.length_a   1.000
_cell.length_b   1.000
_cell.length_c   1.000
_cell.angle_alpha   90.00
_cell.angle_beta   90.00
_cell.angle_gamma   90.00
#
_symmetry.space_group_name_H-M   'P 1'
#
loop_
_entity.id
_entity.type
_entity.pdbx_description
1 polymer ?
#
loop_
_entity_poly.entity_id
_entity_poly.type
_entity_poly.pdbx_seq_one_letter_code
_entity_poly.pdbx_strand_id
1 'polypeptide(L)'
;MNDTSETLAAEAANSRARPAPDWADQAPTALLVLADGTVIEGQGAGATGIAVGEVCFNTAMTGYQEILTDPSYAGQIITFTFPHIGNVGTNNEDMETASL
;
A
#
# COMPACT_ATOMS: atom_id res chain seq x y z
N MET A 1 -34.01 -28.69 -26.40
CA MET A 1 -33.15 -28.54 -25.22
C MET A 1 -31.71 -28.68 -25.69
N ASN A 2 -31.00 -27.57 -25.92
CA ASN A 2 -29.56 -27.63 -26.14
C ASN A 2 -28.88 -27.68 -24.77
N ASP A 3 -27.95 -28.62 -24.67
CA ASP A 3 -27.33 -29.13 -23.46
C ASP A 3 -26.48 -28.04 -22.77
N THR A 4 -26.94 -27.57 -21.61
CA THR A 4 -26.24 -26.60 -20.77
C THR A 4 -24.83 -27.08 -20.37
N SER A 5 -24.54 -28.38 -20.51
CA SER A 5 -23.24 -29.00 -20.23
C SER A 5 -22.14 -28.63 -21.24
N GLU A 6 -22.47 -28.36 -22.50
CA GLU A 6 -21.46 -27.99 -23.51
C GLU A 6 -20.90 -26.59 -23.29
N THR A 7 -21.71 -25.67 -22.74
CA THR A 7 -21.31 -24.32 -22.35
C THR A 7 -20.33 -24.29 -21.17
N LEU A 8 -20.53 -25.18 -20.17
CA LEU A 8 -19.65 -25.28 -19.01
C LEU A 8 -18.27 -25.87 -19.37
N ALA A 9 -18.23 -26.79 -20.34
CA ALA A 9 -16.97 -27.35 -20.85
C ALA A 9 -16.15 -26.32 -21.66
N ALA A 10 -16.83 -25.40 -22.37
CA ALA A 10 -16.18 -24.35 -23.14
C ALA A 10 -15.55 -23.25 -22.25
N GLU A 11 -16.14 -22.92 -21.11
CA GLU A 11 -15.59 -21.94 -20.16
C GLU A 11 -14.37 -22.48 -19.40
N ALA A 12 -14.33 -23.78 -19.07
CA ALA A 12 -13.19 -24.41 -18.42
C ALA A 12 -11.93 -24.43 -19.31
N ALA A 13 -12.11 -24.56 -20.63
CA ALA A 13 -11.02 -24.62 -21.62
C ALA A 13 -10.39 -23.24 -21.94
N ASN A 14 -11.03 -22.13 -21.57
CA ASN A 14 -10.50 -20.77 -21.76
C ASN A 14 -9.94 -20.17 -20.45
N SER A 15 -9.43 -21.01 -19.55
CA SER A 15 -8.57 -20.56 -18.45
C SER A 15 -7.16 -20.29 -18.98
N ARG A 16 -7.01 -19.31 -19.88
CA ARG A 16 -5.71 -18.68 -20.10
C ARG A 16 -5.28 -18.11 -18.75
N ALA A 17 -4.33 -18.77 -18.10
CA ALA A 17 -3.68 -18.25 -16.90
C ALA A 17 -3.33 -16.79 -17.17
N ARG A 18 -4.00 -15.88 -16.47
CA ARG A 18 -3.72 -14.45 -16.59
C ARG A 18 -2.22 -14.31 -16.30
N PRO A 19 -1.42 -13.73 -17.22
CA PRO A 19 -0.01 -13.52 -16.93
C PRO A 19 0.08 -12.78 -15.59
N ALA A 20 1.01 -13.22 -14.74
CA ALA A 20 1.29 -12.51 -13.52
C ALA A 20 1.51 -11.03 -13.89
N PRO A 21 0.88 -10.10 -13.18
CA PRO A 21 1.04 -8.69 -13.52
C PRO A 21 2.52 -8.31 -13.42
N ASP A 22 2.98 -7.36 -14.24
CA ASP A 22 4.40 -7.02 -14.38
C ASP A 22 5.10 -6.63 -13.06
N TRP A 23 4.34 -6.33 -12.00
CA TRP A 23 4.85 -6.05 -10.66
C TRP A 23 5.16 -7.31 -9.83
N ALA A 24 4.73 -8.50 -10.25
CA ALA A 24 4.90 -9.75 -9.51
C ALA A 24 6.36 -10.22 -9.42
N ASP A 25 7.20 -9.82 -10.38
CA ASP A 25 8.62 -10.18 -10.44
C ASP A 25 9.56 -9.00 -10.09
N GLN A 26 9.03 -7.91 -9.52
CA GLN A 26 9.85 -6.77 -9.13
C GLN A 26 10.61 -7.05 -7.83
N ALA A 27 11.94 -6.95 -7.88
CA ALA A 27 12.78 -6.96 -6.70
C ALA A 27 12.35 -5.84 -5.73
N PRO A 28 12.33 -6.09 -4.41
CA PRO A 28 11.99 -5.08 -3.42
C PRO A 28 13.00 -3.92 -3.46
N THR A 29 12.50 -2.70 -3.33
CA THR A 29 13.30 -1.47 -3.29
C THR A 29 13.29 -0.81 -1.91
N ALA A 30 12.46 -1.30 -0.99
CA ALA A 30 12.36 -0.82 0.39
C ALA A 30 12.14 -1.98 1.37
N LEU A 31 12.58 -1.79 2.61
CA LEU A 31 12.45 -2.75 3.72
C LEU A 31 11.98 -2.03 4.98
N LEU A 32 10.99 -2.60 5.68
CA LEU A 32 10.66 -2.25 7.06
C LEU A 32 11.20 -3.35 7.98
N VAL A 33 12.15 -2.99 8.86
CA VAL A 33 12.78 -3.91 9.80
C VAL A 33 12.33 -3.56 11.21
N LEU A 34 11.72 -4.51 11.92
CA LEU A 34 11.23 -4.34 13.27
C LEU A 34 12.26 -4.79 14.32
N ALA A 35 12.11 -4.30 15.55
CA ALA A 35 13.05 -4.58 16.64
C ALA A 35 13.12 -6.07 17.02
N ASP A 36 12.11 -6.86 16.70
CA ASP A 36 12.07 -8.32 16.90
C ASP A 36 12.78 -9.12 15.79
N GLY A 37 13.30 -8.44 14.77
CA GLY A 37 13.95 -9.05 13.60
C GLY A 37 13.01 -9.34 12.43
N THR A 38 11.71 -9.02 12.54
CA THR A 38 10.77 -9.12 11.40
C THR A 38 11.20 -8.18 10.28
N VAL A 39 11.22 -8.68 9.05
CA VAL A 39 11.51 -7.91 7.84
C VAL A 39 10.31 -7.97 6.91
N ILE A 40 9.79 -6.81 6.53
CA ILE A 40 8.70 -6.67 5.56
C ILE A 40 9.26 -5.99 4.32
N GLU A 41 9.21 -6.68 3.19
CA GLU A 41 9.72 -6.19 1.91
C GLU A 41 8.63 -5.45 1.12
N GLY A 42 9.03 -4.39 0.40
CA GLY A 42 8.09 -3.61 -0.38
C GLY A 42 8.76 -2.72 -1.43
N GLN A 43 7.99 -1.78 -1.96
CA GLN A 43 8.42 -0.82 -2.95
C GLN A 43 8.46 0.59 -2.37
N GLY A 44 9.56 1.30 -2.55
CA GLY A 44 9.70 2.68 -2.13
C GLY A 44 8.96 3.63 -3.06
N ALA A 45 8.10 4.49 -2.50
CA ALA A 45 7.37 5.53 -3.25
C ALA A 45 7.79 6.96 -2.90
N GLY A 46 8.63 7.14 -1.86
CA GLY A 46 9.06 8.43 -1.33
C GLY A 46 10.56 8.67 -1.46
N ALA A 47 11.10 9.52 -0.58
CA ALA A 47 12.52 9.82 -0.54
C ALA A 47 13.37 8.58 -0.22
N THR A 48 14.52 8.44 -0.88
CA THR A 48 15.51 7.39 -0.59
C THR A 48 16.28 7.72 0.68
N GLY A 49 16.47 6.75 1.57
CA GLY A 49 17.24 6.94 2.78
C GLY A 49 16.88 5.92 3.85
N ILE A 50 17.22 6.25 5.09
CA ILE A 50 16.92 5.45 6.28
C ILE A 50 16.15 6.35 7.26
N ALA A 51 15.02 5.85 7.75
CA ALA A 51 14.27 6.45 8.84
C ALA A 51 14.17 5.44 9.99
N VAL A 52 14.27 5.94 11.22
CA VAL A 52 14.13 5.13 12.45
C VAL A 52 13.09 5.81 13.31
N GLY A 53 12.14 5.03 13.85
CA GLY A 53 11.05 5.56 14.64
C GLY A 53 10.21 4.46 15.28
N GLU A 54 9.30 4.87 16.14
CA GLU A 54 8.25 3.99 16.66
C GLU A 54 7.28 3.66 15.52
N VAL A 55 7.00 2.38 15.30
CA VAL A 55 5.98 1.95 14.34
C VAL A 55 4.62 2.00 15.02
N CYS A 56 3.71 2.79 14.48
CA CYS A 56 2.33 2.87 14.92
C CYS A 56 1.38 2.53 13.76
N PHE A 57 0.11 2.26 14.08
CA PHE A 57 -0.92 2.08 13.07
C PHE A 57 -2.07 3.07 13.26
N ASN A 58 -2.62 3.55 12.15
CA ASN A 58 -3.76 4.45 12.14
C ASN A 58 -4.92 3.82 11.34
N THR A 59 -6.12 3.87 11.92
CA THR A 59 -7.33 3.24 11.37
C THR A 59 -8.18 4.17 10.48
N ALA A 60 -7.72 5.40 10.25
CA ALA A 60 -8.37 6.33 9.35
C ALA A 60 -8.38 5.78 7.91
N MET A 61 -9.54 5.90 7.25
CA MET A 61 -9.72 5.50 5.85
C MET A 61 -9.50 6.67 4.87
N THR A 62 -9.45 7.89 5.39
CA THR A 62 -9.33 9.17 4.66
C THR A 62 -8.47 10.14 5.47
N GLY A 63 -8.09 11.28 4.89
CA GLY A 63 -7.34 12.31 5.61
C GLY A 63 -5.87 11.96 5.87
N TYR A 64 -5.25 11.26 4.91
CA TYR A 64 -3.87 10.77 5.07
C TYR A 64 -2.84 11.91 5.05
N GLN A 65 -3.15 13.04 4.39
CA GLN A 65 -2.24 14.17 4.32
C GLN A 65 -2.18 14.91 5.66
N GLU A 66 -3.34 15.14 6.28
CA GLU A 66 -3.49 15.74 7.59
C GLU A 66 -2.70 14.92 8.62
N ILE A 67 -2.83 13.59 8.57
CA ILE A 67 -2.08 12.67 9.43
C ILE A 67 -0.57 12.77 9.20
N LEU A 68 -0.12 12.82 7.94
CA LEU A 68 1.31 12.95 7.61
C LEU A 68 1.91 14.30 8.00
N THR A 69 1.07 15.30 8.24
CA THR A 69 1.48 16.68 8.57
C THR A 69 1.17 17.05 10.01
N ASP A 70 0.67 16.12 10.82
CA ASP A 70 0.44 16.34 12.25
C ASP A 70 1.78 16.21 13.03
N PRO A 71 2.22 17.26 13.77
CA PRO A 71 3.42 17.22 14.59
C PRO A 71 3.46 16.08 15.61
N SER A 72 2.31 15.56 16.01
CA SER A 72 2.17 14.47 16.99
C SER A 72 2.83 13.17 16.52
N TYR A 73 3.03 12.99 15.21
CA TYR A 73 3.72 11.82 14.63
C TYR A 73 5.22 12.03 14.39
N ALA A 74 5.81 13.13 14.89
CA ALA A 74 7.23 13.38 14.76
C ALA A 74 8.06 12.18 15.30
N GLY A 75 8.92 11.62 14.44
CA GLY A 75 9.76 10.46 14.79
C GLY A 75 9.03 9.11 14.79
N GLN A 76 7.82 9.03 14.24
CA GLN A 76 7.07 7.78 14.10
C GLN A 76 7.00 7.33 12.63
N ILE A 77 6.81 6.02 12.44
CA ILE A 77 6.51 5.39 11.15
C ILE A 77 5.04 4.99 11.18
N ILE A 78 4.21 5.68 10.39
CA ILE A 78 2.76 5.48 10.37
C ILE A 78 2.40 4.37 9.40
N THR A 79 1.68 3.36 9.88
CA THR A 79 1.10 2.29 9.05
C THR A 79 -0.42 2.49 8.94
N PHE A 80 -0.91 2.83 7.76
CA PHE A 80 -2.36 2.95 7.54
C PHE A 80 -3.00 1.57 7.37
N THR A 81 -4.16 1.34 8.00
CA THR A 81 -4.89 0.08 7.82
C THR A 81 -5.73 0.06 6.54
N PHE A 82 -6.05 1.23 5.96
CA PHE A 82 -6.73 1.30 4.67
C PHE A 82 -5.73 1.11 3.52
N PRO A 83 -5.97 0.18 2.58
CA PRO A 83 -4.94 -0.27 1.64
C PRO A 83 -4.61 0.76 0.54
N HIS A 84 -5.53 1.67 0.22
CA HIS A 84 -5.36 2.62 -0.88
C HIS A 84 -5.10 4.02 -0.33
N ILE A 85 -3.82 4.36 -0.20
CA ILE A 85 -3.37 5.70 0.19
C ILE A 85 -3.06 6.51 -1.07
N GLY A 86 -3.44 7.79 -1.09
CA GLY A 86 -3.18 8.67 -2.23
C GLY A 86 -4.35 8.86 -3.21
N ASN A 87 -5.53 8.27 -2.95
CA ASN A 87 -6.68 8.30 -3.89
C ASN A 87 -7.10 9.70 -4.35
N VAL A 88 -6.93 10.71 -3.48
CA VAL A 88 -7.36 12.10 -3.74
C VAL A 88 -6.20 13.06 -4.00
N GLY A 89 -4.96 12.56 -4.07
CA GLY A 89 -3.77 13.42 -4.16
C GLY A 89 -3.62 14.32 -2.92
N THR A 90 -2.86 15.40 -3.04
CA THR A 90 -2.59 16.36 -1.95
C THR A 90 -2.94 17.79 -2.37
N ASN A 91 -3.26 18.64 -1.39
CA ASN A 91 -3.54 20.06 -1.59
C ASN A 91 -3.12 20.88 -0.35
N ASN A 92 -3.07 22.21 -0.44
CA ASN A 92 -2.60 23.02 0.71
C ASN A 92 -3.63 23.16 1.85
N GLU A 93 -4.90 22.84 1.62
CA GLU A 93 -5.98 22.97 2.62
C GLU A 93 -5.93 21.81 3.63
N ASP A 94 -5.44 20.64 3.21
CA ASP A 94 -5.31 19.42 4.02
C ASP A 94 -3.95 19.32 4.76
N MET A 95 -3.25 20.44 4.95
CA MET A 95 -2.03 20.53 5.76
C MET A 95 -2.40 20.91 7.20
N GLU A 96 -2.12 20.05 8.18
CA GLU A 96 -2.38 20.34 9.61
C GLU A 96 -1.36 21.31 10.22
N THR A 97 -0.11 21.26 9.75
CA THR A 97 0.92 22.25 10.11
C THR A 97 1.78 22.63 8.91
N ALA A 98 2.18 23.90 8.87
CA ALA A 98 3.13 24.42 7.88
C ALA A 98 4.58 24.47 8.39
N SER A 99 4.82 24.06 9.64
CA SER A 99 6.14 24.12 10.29
C SER A 99 6.54 22.73 10.79
N LEU A 100 7.56 22.14 10.13
CA LEU A 100 8.29 20.95 10.61
C LEU A 100 9.45 21.37 11.51
#